data_AF-A0A4Z2E5T3-F1
#
_entry.id   AF-A0A4Z2E5T3-F1
#
_cell.length_a   1.000
_cell.length_b   1.000
_cell.length_c   1.000
_cell.angle_alpha   90.00
_cell.angle_beta   90.00
_cell.angle_gamma   90.00
#
_symmetry.space_group_name_H-M   'P 1'
#
loop_
_entity.id
_entity.type
_entity.pdbx_description
1 polymer ?
#
loop_
_entity_poly.entity_id
_entity_poly.type
_entity_poly.pdbx_seq_one_letter_code
_entity_poly.pdbx_strand_id
1 'polypeptide(L)' 'MNRLSGLPRGFGSLPALEVLDLTYNNLNQASLPGNFFYLTTLRGLYLSDNDFEALPAEIGKLTKLQIVSTRGVCW' A
#
# COMPACT_ATOMS: atom_id res chain seq x y z
N MET A 1 -3.16 8.38 15.40
CA MET A 1 -3.67 8.81 14.09
C MET A 1 -2.61 9.64 13.42
N ASN A 2 -2.07 9.14 12.31
CA ASN A 2 -1.24 9.94 11.42
C ASN A 2 -2.14 10.61 10.37
N ARG A 3 -1.57 11.53 9.59
CA ARG A 3 -2.32 12.33 8.59
C ARG A 3 -1.65 12.32 7.23
N LEU A 4 -1.00 11.21 6.86
CA LEU A 4 -0.41 11.08 5.53
C LEU A 4 -1.54 11.00 4.51
N SER A 5 -1.52 11.92 3.53
CA SER A 5 -2.45 11.98 2.41
C SER A 5 -1.81 11.58 1.07
N GLY A 6 -0.51 11.30 1.07
CA GLY A 6 0.26 10.89 -0.10
C GLY A 6 1.59 10.27 0.28
N LEU A 7 2.12 9.44 -0.61
CA LEU A 7 3.48 8.90 -0.51
C LEU A 7 4.39 9.60 -1.54
N PRO A 8 5.68 9.82 -1.23
CA PRO A 8 6.61 10.48 -2.13
C PRO A 8 6.86 9.66 -3.40
N ARG A 9 7.15 10.33 -4.53
CA ARG A 9 7.48 9.67 -5.82
C ARG A 9 8.62 8.65 -5.75
N GLY A 10 9.47 8.67 -4.71
CA GLY A 10 10.58 7.72 -4.54
C GLY A 10 10.21 6.44 -3.78
N PHE A 11 8.97 6.30 -3.30
CA PHE A 11 8.60 5.24 -2.35
C PHE A 11 8.81 3.82 -2.89
N GLY A 12 8.69 3.62 -4.21
CA GLY A 12 8.94 2.36 -4.88
C GLY A 12 10.40 1.89 -4.93
N SER A 13 11.36 2.72 -4.51
CA SER A 13 12.79 2.46 -4.64
C SER A 13 13.42 1.85 -3.38
N LEU A 14 12.66 1.09 -2.60
CA LEU A 14 13.11 0.45 -1.37
C LEU A 14 13.36 -1.06 -1.64
N PRO A 15 14.58 -1.45 -2.05
CA PRO A 15 14.83 -2.77 -2.62
C PRO A 15 14.65 -3.92 -1.62
N ALA A 16 14.80 -3.65 -0.32
CA ALA A 16 14.70 -4.65 0.75
C ALA A 16 13.42 -4.53 1.58
N LEU A 17 12.45 -3.71 1.17
CA LEU A 17 11.23 -3.51 1.96
C LEU A 17 10.32 -4.75 1.86
N GLU A 18 10.23 -5.50 2.95
CA GLU A 18 9.37 -6.69 3.03
C GLU A 18 8.02 -6.43 3.70
N VAL A 19 7.96 -5.50 4.65
CA VAL A 19 6.73 -5.19 5.39
C VAL A 19 6.51 -3.69 5.40
N LEU A 20 5.31 -3.28 5.02
CA LEU A 20 4.88 -1.90 5.00
C LEU A 20 3.57 -1.75 5.75
N ASP A 21 3.62 -1.00 6.85
CA ASP A 21 2.45 -0.65 7.64
C ASP A 21 2.14 0.85 7.47
N LEU A 22 0.99 1.13 6.87
CA LEU A 22 0.44 2.47 6.68
C LEU A 22 -0.92 2.61 7.37
N THR A 23 -1.21 1.76 8.36
CA THR A 23 -2.46 1.76 9.10
C THR A 23 -2.72 3.11 9.77
N TYR A 24 -3.98 3.54 9.85
CA TYR A 24 -4.40 4.80 10.48
C TYR A 24 -3.82 6.07 9.83
N ASN A 25 -4.03 6.21 8.51
CA ASN A 25 -3.71 7.40 7.71
C ASN A 25 -4.92 7.86 6.86
N ASN A 26 -4.70 8.82 5.95
CA ASN A 26 -5.70 9.36 5.02
C ASN A 26 -5.33 9.03 3.57
N LEU A 27 -4.77 7.84 3.34
CA LEU A 27 -4.35 7.41 2.00
C LEU A 27 -5.53 6.81 1.25
N ASN A 28 -5.55 7.02 -0.05
CA ASN A 28 -6.45 6.37 -1.00
C ASN A 28 -5.68 5.92 -2.24
N GLN A 29 -6.38 5.43 -3.26
CA GLN A 29 -5.77 4.95 -4.50
C GLN A 29 -4.91 6.02 -5.19
N ALA A 30 -5.32 7.29 -5.15
CA ALA A 30 -4.57 8.41 -5.73
C ALA A 30 -3.35 8.82 -4.89
N SER A 31 -3.29 8.41 -3.62
CA SER A 31 -2.15 8.65 -2.74
C SER A 31 -0.94 7.75 -3.04
N LEU A 32 -1.14 6.65 -3.78
CA LEU A 32 -0.08 5.73 -4.17
C LEU A 32 0.65 6.24 -5.43
N PRO A 33 1.98 6.48 -5.39
CA PRO A 33 2.72 6.91 -6.56
C PRO A 33 2.82 5.75 -7.57
N GLY A 34 2.98 6.07 -8.86
CA GLY A 34 3.00 5.05 -9.92
C GLY A 34 4.09 3.98 -9.77
N ASN A 35 5.19 4.30 -9.07
CA ASN A 35 6.25 3.34 -8.78
C ASN A 35 6.04 2.54 -7.48
N PHE A 36 4.96 2.79 -6.71
CA PHE A 36 4.65 2.02 -5.51
C PHE A 36 4.65 0.51 -5.76
N PHE A 37 4.14 0.11 -6.93
CA PHE A 37 4.06 -1.28 -7.37
C PHE A 37 5.40 -1.86 -7.86
N TYR A 38 6.52 -1.15 -7.69
CA TYR A 38 7.87 -1.66 -7.94
C TYR A 38 8.50 -2.33 -6.71
N LEU A 39 7.81 -2.28 -5.56
CA LEU A 39 8.19 -2.97 -4.31
C LEU A 39 8.01 -4.49 -4.43
N THR A 40 8.71 -5.13 -5.36
CA THR A 40 8.60 -6.57 -5.66
C THR A 40 9.11 -7.47 -4.53
N THR A 41 9.76 -6.90 -3.51
CA THR A 41 10.16 -7.60 -2.28
C THR A 41 9.11 -7.56 -1.18
N LEU A 42 8.04 -6.77 -1.34
CA LEU A 42 7.00 -6.61 -0.34
C LEU A 42 6.19 -7.90 -0.15
N ARG A 43 6.03 -8.29 1.12
CA ARG A 43 5.34 -9.51 1.58
C ARG A 43 4.11 -9.17 2.41
N GLY A 44 4.16 -8.10 3.20
CA GLY A 44 3.03 -7.61 3.99
C GLY A 44 2.73 -6.16 3.70
N LEU A 45 1.48 -5.86 3.36
CA LEU A 45 0.97 -4.51 3.14
C LEU A 45 -0.26 -4.26 4.02
N TYR A 46 -0.14 -3.35 4.98
CA TYR A 46 -1.22 -2.97 5.90
C TYR A 46 -1.69 -1.56 5.58
N LEU A 47 -2.93 -1.45 5.11
CA LEU A 47 -3.65 -0.25 4.71
C LEU A 47 -4.96 -0.10 5.50
N SER A 48 -5.13 -0.83 6.60
CA SER A 48 -6.30 -0.71 7.45
C SER A 48 -6.46 0.73 7.96
N ASP A 49 -7.70 1.15 8.19
CA ASP A 49 -7.99 2.51 8.66
C ASP A 49 -7.41 3.62 7.76
N ASN A 50 -7.61 3.47 6.45
CA ASN A 50 -7.41 4.45 5.39
C ASN A 50 -8.68 4.56 4.51
N ASP A 51 -8.63 5.38 3.47
CA ASP A 51 -9.75 5.70 2.58
C ASP A 51 -9.67 4.95 1.22
N PHE A 52 -9.15 3.71 1.24
CA PHE A 52 -9.12 2.85 0.05
C PHE A 52 -10.48 2.18 -0.18
N GLU A 53 -11.17 2.54 -1.27
CA GLU A 53 -12.40 1.86 -1.68
C GLU A 53 -12.12 0.53 -2.39
N ALA A 54 -11.02 0.46 -3.13
CA ALA A 54 -10.55 -0.72 -3.83
C ALA A 54 -9.03 -0.69 -4.01
N LEU A 55 -8.41 -1.86 -4.14
CA LEU A 55 -7.02 -1.93 -4.57
C LEU A 55 -6.93 -1.80 -6.10
N PRO A 56 -6.00 -1.00 -6.62
CA PRO A 56 -5.76 -0.92 -8.06
C PRO A 56 -5.22 -2.25 -8.60
N ALA A 57 -5.50 -2.57 -9.87
CA ALA A 57 -5.12 -3.84 -10.50
C ALA A 57 -3.60 -4.08 -10.49
N GLU A 58 -2.81 -3.00 -10.45
CA GLU A 58 -1.37 -3.00 -10.33
C GLU A 58 -0.84 -3.67 -9.05
N ILE A 59 -1.69 -3.92 -8.05
CA ILE A 59 -1.33 -4.72 -6.88
C ILE A 59 -0.78 -6.10 -7.28
N GLY A 60 -1.22 -6.65 -8.43
CA GLY A 60 -0.69 -7.90 -8.99
C GLY A 60 0.79 -7.87 -9.39
N LYS A 61 1.41 -6.68 -9.49
CA LYS A 61 2.87 -6.55 -9.71
C LYS A 61 3.68 -6.85 -8.45
N LEU A 62 3.06 -6.81 -7.26
CA LEU A 62 3.69 -7.17 -6.00
C LEU A 62 3.71 -8.70 -5.85
N THR A 63 4.51 -9.37 -6.67
CA THR A 63 4.50 -10.83 -6.84
C THR A 63 4.87 -11.64 -5.60
N LYS A 64 5.54 -11.02 -4.61
CA LYS A 64 5.86 -11.63 -3.32
C LYS A 64 4.86 -11.30 -2.21
N LEU A 65 3.81 -10.53 -2.51
CA LEU A 65 2.83 -10.11 -1.52
C LEU A 65 2.04 -11.32 -1.05
N GLN A 66 2.04 -11.54 0.26
CA GLN A 66 1.39 -12.66 0.94
C GLN A 66 0.20 -12.17 1.76
N ILE A 67 0.34 -10.99 2.36
CA ILE A 67 -0.66 -10.39 3.23
C ILE A 67 -0.98 -9.01 2.69
N VAL A 68 -2.25 -8.77 2.41
CA VAL A 68 -2.80 -7.45 2.23
C VAL A 68 -3.93 -7.26 3.21
N SER A 69 -3.86 -6.21 4.02
CA SER A 69 -4.92 -5.80 4.92
C SER A 69 -5.41 -4.45 4.45
N THR A 70 -6.58 -4.41 3.85
CA THR A 70 -7.35 -3.18 3.66
C THR A 70 -8.49 -3.18 4.68
N ARG A 71 -9.04 -1.99 4.97
CA ARG A 71 -10.08 -1.87 5.99
C ARG A 71 -11.24 -2.84 5.70
N GLY A 72 -11.71 -3.48 6.78
CA GLY A 72 -12.63 -4.61 6.76
C GLY A 72 -14.03 -4.23 6.32
N VAL A 73 -14.36 -4.56 5.08
CA VAL A 73 -15.74 -4.68 4.62
C VAL A 73 -15.92 -6.12 4.19
N CYS A 74 -16.74 -6.85 4.95
CA CYS A 74 -17.35 -8.08 4.47
C CYS A 74 -18.03 -7.78 3.14
N TRP A 75 -17.63 -8.49 2.09
CA TRP A 75 -18.46 -8.66 0.90
C TRP A 75 -19.47 -9.77 1.16
#